data_AF-A0A954MYE5-F1
#
_entry.id   AF-A0A954MYE5-F1
#
_cell.length_a   1.000
_cell.length_b   1.000
_cell.length_c   1.000
_cell.angle_alpha   90.00
_cell.angle_beta   90.00
_cell.angle_gamma   90.00
#
_symmetry.space_group_name_H-M   'P 1'
#
loop_
_entity.id
_entity.type
_entity.pdbx_description
1 polymer ?
#
loop_
_entity_poly.entity_id
_entity_poly.type
_entity_poly.pdbx_seq_one_letter_code
_entity_poly.pdbx_strand_id
1 'polypeptide(L)'
;MLLRNWLSNWKLNRIQSRSANARLNRSRSLGHPQSLEIRTLLTSITFTIQTGAANPLNGVDLGTSAAPTLGNLDGDGDLDLIAGKNDGTLAYYKNTGTATAPAFTEQTG
;
A
#
# COMPACT_ATOMS: atom_id res chain seq x y z
N MET A 1 -18.06 -45.04 10.92
CA MET A 1 -17.14 -45.27 12.06
C MET A 1 -15.84 -44.51 11.78
N LEU A 2 -15.70 -43.36 12.43
CA LEU A 2 -14.50 -42.56 12.78
C LEU A 2 -13.57 -41.95 11.70
N LEU A 3 -13.54 -40.60 11.74
CA LEU A 3 -12.51 -39.66 11.29
C LEU A 3 -11.07 -40.09 11.63
N ARG A 4 -10.11 -39.65 10.80
CA ARG A 4 -8.78 -39.05 11.10
C ARG A 4 -7.95 -39.07 9.79
N ASN A 5 -7.33 -37.98 9.31
CA ASN A 5 -6.17 -37.35 9.93
C ASN A 5 -5.97 -35.93 9.39
N TRP A 6 -6.23 -34.96 10.26
CA TRP A 6 -5.61 -33.65 10.28
C TRP A 6 -4.37 -33.84 11.19
N LEU A 7 -3.16 -33.43 10.77
CA LEU A 7 -1.87 -33.35 11.51
C LEU A 7 -0.67 -34.01 10.80
N SER A 8 -0.24 -33.51 9.64
CA SER A 8 1.09 -33.85 9.10
C SER A 8 1.85 -32.68 8.47
N ASN A 9 1.48 -31.43 8.80
CA ASN A 9 2.20 -30.23 8.37
C ASN A 9 3.01 -29.57 9.51
N TRP A 10 3.35 -30.35 10.54
CA TRP A 10 4.34 -29.95 11.55
C TRP A 10 5.68 -30.60 11.23
N LYS A 11 6.47 -29.93 10.39
CA LYS A 11 7.95 -29.94 10.31
C LYS A 11 8.32 -29.34 8.95
N LEU A 12 9.14 -28.32 8.79
CA LEU A 12 9.96 -27.56 9.71
C LEU A 12 10.35 -26.31 8.93
N ASN A 13 10.00 -25.18 9.52
CA ASN A 13 10.58 -23.89 9.23
C ASN A 13 12.12 -24.01 9.30
N ARG A 14 12.84 -23.86 8.18
CA ARG A 14 14.27 -23.54 8.17
C ARG A 14 14.57 -22.52 7.08
N ILE A 15 14.59 -21.28 7.52
CA ILE A 15 15.25 -20.15 6.86
C ILE A 15 16.75 -20.46 6.75
N GLN A 16 17.32 -20.41 5.55
CA GLN A 16 18.62 -19.81 5.26
C GLN A 16 18.61 -19.35 3.80
N SER A 17 18.44 -18.05 3.59
CA SER A 17 18.78 -17.36 2.34
C SER A 17 20.24 -17.64 2.01
N ARG A 18 20.52 -18.42 0.96
CA ARG A 18 21.80 -18.39 0.25
C ARG A 18 21.58 -18.69 -1.22
N SER A 19 21.64 -17.61 -2.01
CA SER A 19 22.39 -17.58 -3.26
C SER A 19 21.99 -18.63 -4.28
N ALA A 20 20.92 -18.33 -5.02
CA ALA A 20 20.60 -18.95 -6.30
C ALA A 20 21.74 -18.71 -7.31
N ASN A 21 22.81 -19.51 -7.25
CA ASN A 21 23.79 -19.65 -8.33
C ASN A 21 24.77 -20.78 -8.05
N ALA A 22 24.28 -22.00 -7.91
CA ALA A 22 25.07 -23.18 -8.21
C ALA A 22 24.15 -24.39 -8.45
N ARG A 23 24.11 -24.83 -9.71
CA ARG A 23 23.80 -26.20 -10.14
C ARG A 23 22.33 -26.59 -10.24
N LEU A 24 21.63 -26.00 -11.22
CA LEU A 24 20.51 -26.68 -11.88
C LEU A 24 21.02 -27.34 -13.16
N ASN A 25 21.56 -28.55 -13.03
CA ASN A 25 21.55 -29.48 -14.14
C ASN A 25 21.44 -30.90 -13.61
N ARG A 26 20.20 -31.35 -13.40
CA ARG A 26 19.83 -32.78 -13.40
C ARG A 26 18.32 -32.90 -13.57
N SER A 27 17.89 -32.87 -14.83
CA SER A 27 16.59 -33.36 -15.25
C SER A 27 16.55 -34.88 -15.09
N ARG A 28 15.69 -35.41 -14.21
CA ARG A 28 15.10 -36.75 -14.39
C ARG A 28 13.63 -36.69 -13.96
N SER A 29 12.80 -36.80 -14.99
CA SER A 29 11.35 -36.94 -14.98
C SER A 29 10.90 -38.11 -14.11
N LEU A 30 9.99 -37.83 -13.17
CA LEU A 30 8.95 -38.74 -12.68
C LEU A 30 7.74 -37.85 -12.33
N GLY A 31 6.58 -38.19 -12.88
CA GLY A 31 5.37 -37.36 -12.90
C GLY A 31 4.98 -36.80 -11.53
N HIS A 32 4.85 -35.48 -11.46
CA HIS A 32 4.35 -34.77 -10.28
C HIS A 32 3.32 -33.73 -10.76
N PRO A 33 2.15 -33.63 -10.12
CA PRO A 33 1.12 -32.65 -10.50
C PRO A 33 1.74 -31.26 -10.49
N GLN A 34 1.34 -30.45 -11.47
CA GLN A 34 1.93 -29.16 -11.78
C GLN A 34 2.23 -28.38 -10.51
N SER A 35 3.53 -28.18 -10.24
CA SER A 35 3.99 -27.24 -9.25
C SER A 35 3.31 -25.92 -9.57
N LEU A 36 2.43 -25.46 -8.67
CA LEU A 36 1.96 -24.09 -8.69
C LEU A 36 3.21 -23.23 -8.53
N GLU A 37 3.76 -22.80 -9.66
CA GLU A 37 4.80 -21.79 -9.71
C GLU A 37 4.27 -20.61 -8.90
N ILE A 38 4.93 -20.30 -7.78
CA ILE A 38 4.70 -19.05 -7.08
C ILE A 38 5.20 -17.97 -8.02
N ARG A 39 4.32 -17.53 -8.92
CA ARG A 39 4.53 -16.38 -9.78
C ARG A 39 4.51 -15.19 -8.84
N THR A 40 5.69 -14.83 -8.34
CA THR A 40 5.90 -13.59 -7.63
C THR A 40 5.59 -12.44 -8.60
N LEU A 41 4.32 -12.03 -8.62
CA LEU A 41 3.91 -10.74 -9.17
C LEU A 41 4.53 -9.68 -8.26
N LEU A 42 5.81 -9.39 -8.47
CA LEU A 42 6.45 -8.24 -7.89
C LEU A 42 5.90 -7.03 -8.64
N THR A 43 4.74 -6.55 -8.21
CA THR A 43 4.24 -5.25 -8.61
C THR A 43 5.23 -4.23 -8.05
N SER A 44 6.09 -3.67 -8.90
CA SER A 44 6.96 -2.58 -8.50
C SER A 44 6.08 -1.41 -8.07
N ILE A 45 6.03 -1.12 -6.77
CA ILE A 45 5.35 0.06 -6.25
C ILE A 45 6.17 1.26 -6.71
N THR A 46 5.65 1.97 -7.71
CA THR A 46 6.25 3.20 -8.21
C THR A 46 5.48 4.40 -7.71
N PHE A 47 6.18 5.34 -7.10
CA PHE A 47 5.63 6.67 -6.85
C PHE A 47 5.87 7.53 -8.08
N THR A 48 4.81 8.21 -8.53
CA THR A 48 4.88 9.19 -9.61
C THR A 48 4.49 10.55 -9.05
N ILE A 49 5.28 11.57 -9.35
CA ILE A 49 4.92 12.95 -8.99
C ILE A 49 3.68 13.31 -9.82
N GLN A 50 2.64 13.81 -9.13
CA GLN A 50 1.45 14.36 -9.76
C GLN A 50 1.54 15.88 -9.78
N THR A 51 1.16 16.50 -10.90
CA THR A 51 1.19 17.96 -11.09
C THR A 51 -0.03 18.43 -11.88
N GLY A 52 -0.36 19.72 -11.81
CA GLY A 52 -1.48 20.28 -12.56
C GLY A 52 -2.80 19.61 -12.20
N ALA A 53 -3.68 19.43 -13.18
CA ALA A 53 -5.01 18.85 -12.95
C ALA A 53 -5.01 17.41 -12.38
N ALA A 54 -3.89 16.68 -12.47
CA ALA A 54 -3.78 15.34 -11.89
C ALA A 54 -3.45 15.36 -10.38
N ASN A 55 -3.01 16.50 -9.84
CA ASN A 55 -2.82 16.67 -8.41
C ASN A 55 -4.10 17.25 -7.77
N PRO A 56 -4.80 16.52 -6.89
CA PRO A 56 -6.03 16.99 -6.24
C PRO A 56 -5.81 18.18 -5.28
N LEU A 57 -4.55 18.50 -4.96
CA LEU A 57 -4.13 19.66 -4.17
C LEU A 57 -3.40 20.72 -5.03
N ASN A 58 -3.58 20.69 -6.35
CA ASN A 58 -2.92 21.63 -7.23
C ASN A 58 -3.27 23.09 -6.90
N GLY A 59 -2.25 23.90 -6.66
CA GLY A 59 -2.41 25.32 -6.32
C GLY A 59 -2.63 25.60 -4.82
N VAL A 60 -2.72 24.56 -3.98
CA VAL A 60 -2.72 24.73 -2.52
C VAL A 60 -1.31 25.13 -2.07
N ASP A 61 -1.19 26.30 -1.43
CA ASP A 61 0.03 26.80 -0.80
C ASP A 61 -0.19 27.00 0.70
N LEU A 62 0.52 26.22 1.51
CA LEU A 62 0.44 26.23 2.98
C LEU A 62 1.63 26.96 3.63
N GLY A 63 2.53 27.53 2.82
CA GLY A 63 3.76 28.18 3.26
C GLY A 63 4.89 27.21 3.61
N THR A 64 6.04 27.77 3.99
CA THR A 64 7.33 27.06 4.11
C THR A 64 7.46 26.12 5.30
N SER A 65 6.58 26.24 6.30
CA SER A 65 6.62 25.43 7.54
C SER A 65 5.31 24.68 7.75
N ALA A 66 4.63 24.33 6.65
CA ALA A 66 3.41 23.56 6.71
C ALA A 66 3.63 22.19 7.34
N ALA A 67 2.71 21.77 8.21
CA ALA A 67 2.67 20.44 8.80
C ALA A 67 1.40 19.69 8.37
N PRO A 68 1.32 19.17 7.13
CA PRO A 68 0.14 18.47 6.62
C PRO A 68 0.00 17.08 7.25
N THR A 69 -1.24 16.69 7.53
CA THR A 69 -1.64 15.37 8.03
C THR A 69 -2.96 14.95 7.39
N LEU A 70 -3.08 13.66 7.06
CA LEU A 70 -4.33 13.08 6.56
C LEU A 70 -5.06 12.33 7.67
N GLY A 71 -6.39 12.46 7.72
CA GLY A 71 -7.25 11.75 8.66
C GLY A 71 -8.71 11.78 8.26
N ASN A 72 -9.49 10.77 8.64
CA ASN A 72 -10.94 10.76 8.46
C ASN A 72 -11.56 11.64 9.56
N LEU A 73 -11.84 12.92 9.27
CA LEU A 73 -12.25 13.89 10.28
C LEU A 73 -13.76 13.99 10.45
N ASP A 74 -14.53 13.59 9.44
CA ASP A 74 -16.00 13.64 9.46
C ASP A 74 -16.68 12.26 9.57
N GLY A 75 -15.90 11.17 9.48
CA GLY A 75 -16.37 9.81 9.67
C GLY A 75 -16.91 9.12 8.43
N ASP A 76 -16.73 9.68 7.22
CA ASP A 76 -17.30 9.12 5.99
C ASP A 76 -16.45 8.02 5.32
N GLY A 77 -15.24 7.81 5.82
CA GLY A 77 -14.37 6.70 5.42
C GLY A 77 -13.35 7.06 4.34
N ASP A 78 -13.30 8.33 3.93
CA ASP A 78 -12.18 8.86 3.19
C ASP A 78 -11.26 9.74 4.07
N LEU A 79 -10.15 10.23 3.51
CA LEU A 79 -9.15 10.99 4.25
C LEU A 79 -9.22 12.46 3.87
N ASP A 80 -9.46 13.28 4.87
CA ASP A 80 -9.34 14.73 4.81
C ASP A 80 -7.89 15.19 5.07
N LEU A 81 -7.59 16.43 4.68
CA LEU A 81 -6.31 17.09 4.95
C LEU A 81 -6.48 18.16 6.02
N ILE A 82 -5.65 18.08 7.07
CA ILE A 82 -5.43 19.18 8.00
C ILE A 82 -3.95 19.59 7.96
N ALA A 83 -3.68 20.88 8.00
CA ALA A 83 -2.32 21.39 8.00
C ALA A 83 -2.12 22.49 9.03
N GLY A 84 -1.10 22.32 9.88
CA GLY A 84 -0.59 23.42 10.70
C GLY A 84 0.18 24.42 9.84
N LYS A 85 -0.12 25.71 10.01
CA LYS A 85 0.58 26.82 9.35
C LYS A 85 1.57 27.49 10.29
N ASN A 86 2.50 28.23 9.72
CA ASN A 86 3.52 28.99 10.45
C ASN A 86 2.96 30.11 11.35
N ASP A 87 1.78 30.63 11.02
CA ASP A 87 1.05 31.63 11.80
C ASP A 87 0.29 31.05 13.01
N GLY A 88 0.41 29.74 13.25
CA GLY A 88 -0.26 29.03 14.34
C GLY A 88 -1.70 28.65 14.05
N THR A 89 -2.20 28.92 12.84
CA THR A 89 -3.55 28.52 12.41
C THR A 89 -3.56 27.11 11.81
N LEU A 90 -4.76 26.55 11.68
CA LEU A 90 -5.01 25.30 10.97
C LEU A 90 -5.73 25.60 9.66
N ALA A 91 -5.24 25.02 8.57
CA ALA A 91 -5.99 24.90 7.33
C ALA A 91 -6.67 23.53 7.29
N TYR A 92 -7.95 23.50 6.93
CA TYR A 92 -8.74 22.28 6.80
C TYR A 92 -9.30 22.16 5.39
N TYR A 93 -9.01 21.04 4.74
CA TYR A 93 -9.55 20.68 3.44
C TYR A 93 -10.30 19.37 3.57
N LYS A 94 -11.63 19.45 3.41
CA LYS A 94 -12.48 18.28 3.34
C LYS A 94 -12.25 17.57 2.01
N ASN A 95 -12.09 16.25 2.03
CA ASN A 95 -12.20 15.47 0.82
C ASN A 95 -13.69 15.26 0.50
N THR A 96 -14.16 15.83 -0.60
CA THR A 96 -15.54 15.69 -1.08
C THR A 96 -15.67 14.66 -2.20
N GLY A 97 -14.57 13.96 -2.50
CA GLY A 97 -14.49 12.94 -3.54
C GLY A 97 -14.70 11.54 -2.96
N THR A 98 -13.72 10.66 -3.21
CA THR A 98 -13.69 9.31 -2.64
C THR A 98 -12.25 8.95 -2.26
N ALA A 99 -12.05 7.86 -1.52
CA ALA A 99 -10.72 7.39 -1.14
C ALA A 99 -9.77 7.10 -2.33
N THR A 100 -10.30 6.78 -3.52
CA THR A 100 -9.50 6.49 -4.72
C THR A 100 -9.51 7.60 -5.77
N ALA A 101 -10.39 8.59 -5.61
CA ALA A 101 -10.48 9.78 -6.44
C ALA A 101 -10.77 11.00 -5.54
N PRO A 102 -9.77 11.47 -4.78
CA PRO A 102 -9.96 12.54 -3.82
C PRO A 102 -10.18 13.88 -4.52
N ALA A 103 -11.00 14.73 -3.91
CA ALA A 103 -11.25 16.10 -4.34
C ALA A 103 -11.31 16.99 -3.10
N PHE A 104 -10.29 17.81 -2.88
CA PHE A 104 -10.17 18.60 -1.66
C PHE A 104 -10.81 19.98 -1.81
N THR A 105 -11.68 20.32 -0.86
CA THR A 105 -12.33 21.63 -0.76
C THR A 105 -11.97 22.27 0.57
N GLU A 106 -11.38 23.47 0.53
CA GLU A 106 -11.06 24.24 1.74
C GLU A 106 -12.34 24.56 2.52
N GLN A 107 -12.31 24.34 3.82
CA GLN A 107 -13.43 24.64 4.70
C GLN A 107 -13.11 25.92 5.47
N THR A 108 -13.88 26.96 5.21
CA THR A 108 -13.81 28.26 5.90
C THR A 108 -15.06 28.46 6.74
N GLY A 109 -14.92 29.05 7.93
CA GLY A 109 -16.04 29.42 8.79
C GLY A 109 -16.71 30.73 8.40
#